data_AF-A0A928PCE3-F1
#
_entry.id   AF-A0A928PCE3-F1
#
_cell.length_a   1.000
_cell.length_b   1.000
_cell.length_c   1.000
_cell.angle_alpha   90.00
_cell.angle_beta   90.00
_cell.angle_gamma   90.00
#
_symmetry.space_group_name_H-M   'P 1'
#
loop_
_entity.id
_entity.type
_entity.pdbx_description
1 polymer ?
#
loop_
_entity_poly.entity_id
_entity_poly.type
_entity_poly.pdbx_seq_one_letter_code
_entity_poly.pdbx_strand_id
1 'polypeptide(L)'
;MNYYFDEVKHVEDVLDGNTIFTGKQVKFELSIYARYLNTHEKDQKSKEEAMTDYLIAHFPPCHKDIPGWENKIRGILKEQKDHSPFLCEGIPVTQKELDTIAQLDDESERQVLFSLLIFAKYGIARRSSGGWVNDYASEIFKQANAGRYNNVERNMLYGKFARMGLTSPAKRIDNLNVFVNFIDEENEPVATITDMRNLGYQYAEIVGTKKVYHCPDCGIARIQSGICRDCYNRRWSGNEGKGGIKKVCMDCGKIFVANPLAFNQKRCPKCGDAHLKEYYRDRARMKRNRKKSI
;
A
#
# COMPACT_ATOMS: atom_id res chain seq x y z
N MET A 1 1.57 -1.30 -0.13
CA MET A 1 1.50 -0.50 -1.37
C MET A 1 0.33 0.48 -1.19
N ASN A 2 0.42 1.74 -1.66
CA ASN A 2 -0.73 2.66 -1.57
C ASN A 2 -1.55 2.61 -2.88
N TYR A 3 -2.86 2.46 -2.71
CA TYR A 3 -3.86 2.43 -3.77
C TYR A 3 -4.70 3.69 -3.60
N TYR A 4 -5.03 4.34 -4.72
CA TYR A 4 -5.83 5.57 -4.71
C TYR A 4 -7.09 5.36 -5.52
N PHE A 5 -8.18 5.85 -4.97
CA PHE A 5 -9.48 5.94 -5.60
C PHE A 5 -9.65 7.30 -6.27
N ASP A 6 -8.92 8.32 -5.81
CA ASP A 6 -8.91 9.66 -6.39
C ASP A 6 -7.45 10.15 -6.49
N GLU A 7 -6.95 10.22 -7.72
CA GLU A 7 -5.59 10.69 -7.99
C GLU A 7 -5.43 12.21 -7.83
N VAL A 8 -6.49 12.98 -8.06
CA VAL A 8 -6.45 14.44 -7.90
C VAL A 8 -6.30 14.78 -6.42
N LYS A 9 -7.21 14.25 -5.60
CA LYS A 9 -7.16 14.42 -4.14
C LYS A 9 -5.84 13.92 -3.56
N HIS A 10 -5.31 12.81 -4.07
CA HIS A 10 -4.00 12.31 -3.64
C HIS A 10 -2.88 13.34 -3.90
N VAL A 11 -2.86 13.97 -5.08
CA VAL A 11 -1.86 15.00 -5.39
C VAL A 11 -2.02 16.21 -4.50
N GLU A 12 -3.25 16.69 -4.29
CA GLU A 12 -3.54 17.82 -3.40
C GLU A 12 -3.06 17.55 -1.97
N ASP A 13 -3.39 16.38 -1.41
CA ASP A 13 -2.93 15.95 -0.08
C ASP A 13 -1.39 15.92 0.05
N VAL A 14 -0.68 15.63 -1.05
CA VAL A 14 0.79 15.63 -1.09
C VAL A 14 1.34 17.05 -1.16
N LEU A 15 0.74 17.92 -1.98
CA LEU A 15 1.13 19.32 -2.12
C LEU A 15 0.91 20.09 -0.81
N ASP A 16 -0.16 19.79 -0.07
CA ASP A 16 -0.48 20.37 1.23
C ASP A 16 0.37 19.81 2.38
N GLY A 17 1.19 18.77 2.12
CA GLY A 17 2.01 18.11 3.13
C GLY A 17 1.22 17.20 4.10
N ASN A 18 -0.04 16.89 3.79
CA ASN A 18 -0.93 16.06 4.62
C ASN A 18 -0.59 14.56 4.55
N THR A 19 0.07 14.12 3.47
CA THR A 19 0.42 12.71 3.25
C THR A 19 1.91 12.52 2.94
N ILE A 20 2.48 11.42 3.44
CA ILE A 20 3.86 10.99 3.13
C ILE A 20 3.82 9.99 1.97
N PHE A 21 4.77 10.17 1.04
CA PHE A 21 5.04 9.34 -0.13
C PHE A 21 4.92 7.84 0.10
N THR A 22 4.58 7.15 -0.98
CA THR A 22 3.93 5.83 -0.87
C THR A 22 4.88 4.64 -0.94
N GLY A 23 6.18 4.94 -0.92
CA GLY A 23 7.25 3.97 -1.13
C GLY A 23 7.26 3.39 -2.55
N LYS A 24 6.48 3.94 -3.49
CA LYS A 24 6.51 3.56 -4.91
C LYS A 24 7.70 4.20 -5.63
N GLN A 25 8.01 3.67 -6.82
CA GLN A 25 9.07 4.21 -7.67
C GLN A 25 8.72 5.63 -8.11
N VAL A 26 9.72 6.52 -8.16
CA VAL A 26 9.58 7.93 -8.53
C VAL A 26 8.81 8.14 -9.84
N LYS A 27 9.03 7.29 -10.86
CA LYS A 27 8.30 7.34 -12.13
C LYS A 27 6.78 7.26 -11.91
N PHE A 28 6.32 6.37 -11.03
CA PHE A 28 4.89 6.16 -10.79
C PHE A 28 4.23 7.41 -10.19
N GLU A 29 4.87 8.03 -9.21
CA GLU A 29 4.37 9.26 -8.58
C GLU A 29 4.37 10.43 -9.59
N LEU A 30 5.44 10.56 -10.37
CA LEU A 30 5.51 11.54 -11.46
C LEU A 30 4.44 11.32 -12.53
N SER A 31 4.07 10.07 -12.83
CA SER A 31 2.98 9.77 -13.77
C SER A 31 1.62 10.22 -13.24
N ILE A 32 1.35 10.08 -11.94
CA ILE A 32 0.13 10.62 -11.32
C ILE A 32 0.12 12.14 -11.41
N TYR A 33 1.24 12.78 -11.01
CA TYR A 33 1.34 14.23 -11.05
C TYR A 33 1.22 14.80 -12.47
N ALA A 34 1.79 14.12 -13.47
CA ALA A 34 1.64 14.50 -14.88
C ALA A 34 0.16 14.51 -15.34
N ARG A 35 -0.63 13.50 -14.93
CA ARG A 35 -2.07 13.47 -15.23
C ARG A 35 -2.82 14.60 -14.53
N TYR A 36 -2.50 14.90 -13.28
CA TYR A 36 -3.04 16.05 -12.55
C TYR A 36 -2.72 17.38 -13.26
N LEU A 37 -1.50 17.55 -13.77
CA LEU A 37 -1.12 18.75 -14.51
C LEU A 37 -1.87 18.89 -15.84
N ASN A 38 -2.35 17.80 -16.42
CA ASN A 38 -3.16 17.85 -17.65
C ASN A 38 -4.56 18.45 -17.40
N THR A 39 -5.10 18.37 -16.18
CA THR A 39 -6.42 18.95 -15.85
C THR A 39 -6.35 20.41 -15.41
N HIS A 40 -5.15 20.95 -15.17
CA HIS A 40 -4.92 22.31 -14.67
C HIS A 40 -4.29 23.24 -15.73
N GLU A 41 -4.46 22.89 -17.01
CA GLU A 41 -4.13 23.71 -18.20
C GLU A 41 -2.82 24.53 -18.11
N LYS A 42 -1.70 23.83 -17.87
CA LYS A 42 -0.37 24.41 -18.03
C LYS A 42 0.18 24.18 -19.44
N ASP A 43 0.91 25.15 -19.99
CA ASP A 43 1.71 24.91 -21.20
C ASP A 43 2.83 23.88 -20.91
N GLN A 44 3.41 23.31 -21.96
CA GLN A 44 4.40 22.23 -21.84
C GLN A 44 5.61 22.61 -20.98
N LYS A 45 6.10 23.85 -21.08
CA LYS A 45 7.26 24.32 -20.32
C LYS A 45 6.91 24.43 -18.83
N SER A 46 5.75 25.02 -18.52
CA SER A 46 5.24 25.11 -17.15
C SER A 46 4.99 23.74 -16.51
N LYS A 47 4.64 22.72 -17.30
CA LYS A 47 4.52 21.33 -16.81
C LYS A 47 5.87 20.72 -16.44
N GLU A 48 6.89 20.92 -17.27
CA GLU A 48 8.25 20.42 -17.01
C GLU A 48 8.86 21.08 -15.77
N GLU A 49 8.68 22.40 -15.60
CA GLU A 49 9.10 23.15 -14.41
C GLU A 49 8.37 22.62 -13.16
N ALA A 50 7.04 22.50 -13.20
CA ALA A 50 6.26 21.98 -12.07
C ALA A 50 6.66 20.55 -11.68
N MET A 51 6.91 19.66 -12.65
CA MET A 51 7.39 18.30 -12.38
C MET A 51 8.79 18.28 -11.75
N THR A 52 9.65 19.21 -12.15
CA THR A 52 10.99 19.37 -11.59
C THR A 52 10.90 19.86 -10.15
N ASP A 53 10.09 20.88 -9.87
CA ASP A 53 9.85 21.39 -8.52
C ASP A 53 9.25 20.31 -7.62
N TYR A 54 8.30 19.54 -8.14
CA TYR A 54 7.71 18.41 -7.42
C TYR A 54 8.76 17.34 -7.10
N LEU A 55 9.62 16.98 -8.06
CA LEU A 55 10.74 16.07 -7.82
C LEU A 55 11.69 16.61 -6.74
N ILE A 56 11.95 17.94 -6.77
CA ILE A 56 12.80 18.63 -5.81
C ILE A 56 12.18 18.67 -4.40
N ALA A 57 10.90 18.97 -4.26
CA ALA A 57 10.29 19.03 -2.94
C ALA A 57 10.23 17.65 -2.27
N HIS A 58 10.09 16.59 -3.06
CA HIS A 58 9.54 15.34 -2.56
C HIS A 58 10.44 14.11 -2.70
N PHE A 59 11.45 14.15 -3.57
CA PHE A 59 12.40 13.05 -3.75
C PHE A 59 13.86 13.48 -3.58
N PRO A 60 14.31 13.83 -2.34
CA PRO A 60 15.66 14.32 -2.06
C PRO A 60 16.85 13.56 -2.66
N PRO A 61 16.84 12.22 -2.72
CA PRO A 61 17.92 11.49 -3.36
C PRO A 61 18.04 11.75 -4.87
N CYS A 62 16.95 12.14 -5.54
CA CYS A 62 16.87 12.32 -6.99
C CYS A 62 17.38 13.69 -7.45
N HIS A 63 17.53 14.67 -6.55
CA HIS A 63 18.05 16.01 -6.87
C HIS A 63 19.51 15.98 -7.34
N LYS A 64 20.22 14.89 -7.05
CA LYS A 64 21.64 14.74 -7.40
C LYS A 64 21.87 14.53 -8.89
N ASP A 65 20.82 14.29 -9.68
CA ASP A 65 20.89 14.03 -11.12
C ASP A 65 19.66 14.62 -11.86
N ILE A 66 19.35 15.89 -11.62
CA ILE A 66 18.24 16.58 -12.33
C ILE A 66 18.42 16.52 -13.87
N PRO A 67 19.62 16.73 -14.45
CA PRO A 67 19.80 16.59 -15.89
C PRO A 67 19.42 15.20 -16.42
N GLY A 68 19.68 14.13 -15.66
CA GLY A 68 19.25 12.77 -15.99
C GLY A 68 17.74 12.52 -15.85
N TRP A 69 17.00 13.43 -15.20
CA TRP A 69 15.55 13.39 -15.06
C TRP A 69 14.79 14.22 -16.09
N GLU A 70 15.38 15.24 -16.70
CA GLU A 70 14.72 16.07 -17.72
C GLU A 70 14.12 15.24 -18.87
N ASN A 71 14.92 14.33 -19.44
CA ASN A 71 14.47 13.44 -20.51
C ASN A 71 13.37 12.46 -20.03
N LYS A 72 13.43 12.03 -18.77
CA LYS A 72 12.42 11.14 -18.18
C LYS A 72 11.11 11.89 -17.94
N ILE A 73 11.17 13.11 -17.43
CA ILE A 73 10.02 14.00 -17.22
C ILE A 73 9.32 14.24 -18.56
N ARG A 74 10.06 14.62 -19.60
CA ARG A 74 9.51 14.79 -20.95
C ARG A 74 8.86 13.51 -21.48
N GLY A 75 9.51 12.36 -21.27
CA GLY A 75 8.96 11.06 -21.61
C GLY A 75 7.66 10.75 -20.89
N ILE A 76 7.57 11.04 -19.59
CA ILE A 76 6.38 10.83 -18.77
C ILE A 76 5.24 11.76 -19.21
N LEU A 77 5.50 13.05 -19.42
CA LEU A 77 4.49 14.00 -19.89
C LEU A 77 3.91 13.57 -21.25
N LYS A 78 4.77 13.10 -22.16
CA LYS A 78 4.34 12.56 -23.45
C LYS A 78 3.50 11.29 -23.28
N GLU A 79 3.94 10.35 -22.43
CA GLU A 79 3.24 9.09 -22.15
C GLU A 79 1.87 9.35 -21.52
N GLN A 80 1.74 10.38 -20.66
CA GLN A 80 0.51 10.67 -19.91
C GLN A 80 -0.40 11.70 -20.57
N LYS A 81 -0.04 12.24 -21.74
CA LYS A 81 -0.73 13.37 -22.39
C LYS A 81 -2.25 13.16 -22.53
N ASP A 82 -2.64 11.96 -22.95
CA ASP A 82 -4.05 11.62 -23.24
C ASP A 82 -4.71 10.84 -22.08
N HIS A 83 -4.06 10.77 -20.92
CA HIS A 83 -4.56 10.06 -19.75
C HIS A 83 -5.11 11.04 -18.71
N SER A 84 -6.41 10.91 -18.42
CA SER A 84 -7.05 11.61 -17.31
C SER A 84 -6.66 11.01 -15.96
N PRO A 85 -6.61 11.79 -14.87
CA PRO A 85 -6.46 11.27 -13.52
C PRO A 85 -7.48 10.17 -13.23
N PHE A 86 -7.04 9.11 -12.56
CA PHE A 86 -7.95 8.04 -12.16
C PHE A 86 -8.86 8.51 -11.01
N LEU A 87 -10.17 8.35 -11.23
CA LEU A 87 -11.20 8.57 -10.23
C LEU A 87 -12.14 7.35 -10.22
N CYS A 88 -12.39 6.82 -9.03
CA CYS A 88 -13.27 5.70 -8.75
C CYS A 88 -13.92 5.96 -7.39
N GLU A 89 -15.25 6.05 -7.34
CA GLU A 89 -15.98 6.32 -6.09
C GLU A 89 -15.82 5.18 -5.07
N GLY A 90 -15.64 3.96 -5.58
CA GLY A 90 -15.39 2.77 -4.79
C GLY A 90 -15.50 1.51 -5.64
N ILE A 91 -15.13 0.38 -5.05
CA ILE A 91 -15.28 -0.95 -5.65
C ILE A 91 -16.61 -1.54 -5.16
N PRO A 92 -17.59 -1.74 -6.06
CA PRO A 92 -18.86 -2.36 -5.70
C PRO A 92 -18.68 -3.85 -5.40
N VAL A 93 -19.37 -4.33 -4.37
CA VAL A 93 -19.42 -5.75 -3.98
C VAL A 93 -20.88 -6.21 -3.96
N THR A 94 -21.19 -7.27 -4.67
CA THR A 94 -22.56 -7.80 -4.78
C THR A 94 -22.81 -8.90 -3.75
N GLN A 95 -24.09 -9.19 -3.47
CA GLN A 95 -24.45 -10.30 -2.57
C GLN A 95 -23.97 -11.65 -3.12
N LYS A 96 -24.07 -11.87 -4.44
CA LYS A 96 -23.63 -13.10 -5.11
C LYS A 96 -22.14 -13.39 -4.87
N GLU A 97 -21.32 -12.34 -4.84
CA GLU A 97 -19.89 -12.45 -4.54
C GLU A 97 -19.64 -12.83 -3.08
N LEU A 98 -20.37 -12.19 -2.15
CA LEU A 98 -20.30 -12.51 -0.72
C LEU A 98 -20.75 -13.95 -0.45
N ASP A 99 -21.84 -14.40 -1.08
CA ASP A 99 -22.36 -15.76 -0.97
C ASP A 99 -21.36 -16.79 -1.48
N THR A 100 -20.66 -16.47 -2.57
CA THR A 100 -19.57 -17.32 -3.11
C THR A 100 -18.42 -17.44 -2.11
N ILE A 101 -18.02 -16.33 -1.49
CA ILE A 101 -16.95 -16.33 -0.48
C ILE A 101 -17.38 -17.09 0.78
N ALA A 102 -18.66 -16.98 1.18
CA ALA A 102 -19.20 -17.63 2.37
C ALA A 102 -19.17 -19.16 2.32
N GLN A 103 -19.01 -19.76 1.13
CA GLN A 103 -18.87 -21.21 0.95
C GLN A 103 -17.58 -21.78 1.56
N LEU A 104 -16.58 -20.95 1.86
CA LEU A 104 -15.37 -21.38 2.58
C LEU A 104 -15.67 -21.50 4.08
N ASP A 105 -15.09 -22.48 4.77
CA ASP A 105 -15.32 -22.63 6.23
C ASP A 105 -14.42 -21.73 7.08
N ASP A 106 -13.18 -21.48 6.65
CA ASP A 106 -12.18 -20.72 7.42
C ASP A 106 -12.30 -19.21 7.14
N GLU A 107 -12.46 -18.45 8.22
CA GLU A 107 -12.59 -16.99 8.18
C GLU A 107 -11.38 -16.29 7.53
N SER A 108 -10.16 -16.80 7.73
CA SER A 108 -8.98 -16.19 7.11
C SER A 108 -8.93 -16.47 5.62
N GLU A 109 -9.37 -17.66 5.18
CA GLU A 109 -9.52 -17.97 3.76
C GLU A 109 -10.55 -17.07 3.09
N ARG A 110 -11.70 -16.83 3.73
CA ARG A 110 -12.73 -15.87 3.27
C ARG A 110 -12.13 -14.48 3.10
N GLN A 111 -11.39 -14.00 4.09
CA GLN A 111 -10.74 -12.68 4.06
C GLN A 111 -9.71 -12.55 2.93
N VAL A 112 -8.94 -13.62 2.66
CA VAL A 112 -7.99 -13.65 1.53
C VAL A 112 -8.73 -13.64 0.20
N LEU A 113 -9.76 -14.46 0.03
CA LEU A 113 -10.53 -14.53 -1.20
C LEU A 113 -11.27 -13.22 -1.49
N PHE A 114 -11.87 -12.61 -0.46
CA PHE A 114 -12.45 -11.28 -0.55
C PHE A 114 -11.41 -10.25 -1.00
N SER A 115 -10.21 -10.28 -0.40
CA SER A 115 -9.15 -9.36 -0.81
C SER A 115 -8.79 -9.55 -2.29
N LEU A 116 -8.63 -10.79 -2.77
CA LEU A 116 -8.39 -11.08 -4.18
C LEU A 116 -9.48 -10.49 -5.10
N LEU A 117 -10.75 -10.62 -4.72
CA LEU A 117 -11.88 -10.02 -5.45
C LEU A 117 -11.72 -8.50 -5.56
N ILE A 118 -11.48 -7.81 -4.44
CA ILE A 118 -11.32 -6.35 -4.44
C ILE A 118 -10.11 -5.93 -5.27
N PHE A 119 -8.99 -6.64 -5.17
CA PHE A 119 -7.81 -6.39 -6.01
C PHE A 119 -8.10 -6.54 -7.51
N ALA A 120 -8.84 -7.58 -7.89
CA ALA A 120 -9.21 -7.81 -9.28
C ALA A 120 -10.15 -6.72 -9.80
N LYS A 121 -11.19 -6.36 -9.04
CA LYS A 121 -12.11 -5.27 -9.39
C LYS A 121 -11.43 -3.90 -9.44
N TYR A 122 -10.49 -3.62 -8.53
CA TYR A 122 -9.67 -2.41 -8.60
C TYR A 122 -8.89 -2.35 -9.93
N GLY A 123 -8.33 -3.48 -10.36
CA GLY A 123 -7.64 -3.59 -11.63
C GLY A 123 -8.55 -3.46 -12.87
N ILE A 124 -9.81 -3.86 -12.77
CA ILE A 124 -10.85 -3.60 -13.79
C ILE A 124 -11.18 -2.11 -13.84
N ALA A 125 -11.43 -1.48 -12.69
CA ALA A 125 -11.74 -0.05 -12.59
C ALA A 125 -10.60 0.80 -13.18
N ARG A 126 -9.34 0.42 -12.93
CA ARG A 126 -8.15 1.05 -13.52
C ARG A 126 -7.90 0.70 -14.99
N ARG A 127 -8.73 -0.15 -15.60
CA ARG A 127 -8.53 -0.70 -16.96
C ARG A 127 -7.15 -1.34 -17.15
N SER A 128 -6.60 -1.90 -16.08
CA SER A 128 -5.23 -2.42 -16.05
C SER A 128 -5.14 -3.94 -16.14
N SER A 129 -6.16 -4.68 -15.69
CA SER A 129 -6.00 -6.13 -15.54
C SER A 129 -7.23 -7.01 -15.76
N GLY A 130 -8.41 -6.49 -16.10
CA GLY A 130 -9.54 -7.30 -16.60
C GLY A 130 -9.92 -8.52 -15.75
N GLY A 131 -9.73 -8.48 -14.42
CA GLY A 131 -9.97 -9.58 -13.49
C GLY A 131 -8.72 -10.31 -12.98
N TRP A 132 -7.54 -9.99 -13.52
CA TRP A 132 -6.26 -10.48 -13.01
C TRP A 132 -5.76 -9.67 -11.81
N VAL A 133 -5.27 -10.38 -10.80
CA VAL A 133 -4.54 -9.83 -9.67
C VAL A 133 -3.04 -9.97 -9.93
N ASN A 134 -2.35 -8.83 -9.96
CA ASN A 134 -0.91 -8.73 -10.28
C ASN A 134 -0.06 -8.29 -9.05
N ASP A 135 -0.69 -8.20 -7.88
CA ASP A 135 -0.04 -7.78 -6.64
C ASP A 135 0.72 -8.92 -5.96
N TYR A 136 1.73 -8.56 -5.17
CA TYR A 136 2.46 -9.54 -4.39
C TYR A 136 1.56 -10.22 -3.37
N ALA A 137 1.65 -11.55 -3.27
CA ALA A 137 0.92 -12.33 -2.27
C ALA A 137 1.14 -11.79 -0.84
N SER A 138 2.35 -11.29 -0.51
CA SER A 138 2.59 -10.66 0.79
C SER A 138 1.74 -9.42 1.06
N GLU A 139 1.42 -8.63 0.03
CA GLU A 139 0.58 -7.45 0.17
C GLU A 139 -0.89 -7.88 0.29
N ILE A 140 -1.35 -8.81 -0.56
CA ILE A 140 -2.72 -9.35 -0.52
C ILE A 140 -3.04 -9.93 0.87
N PHE A 141 -2.19 -10.82 1.38
CA PHE A 141 -2.38 -11.43 2.70
C PHE A 141 -2.27 -10.43 3.85
N LYS A 142 -1.49 -9.36 3.68
CA LYS A 142 -1.43 -8.27 4.66
C LYS A 142 -2.76 -7.52 4.71
N GLN A 143 -3.34 -7.18 3.55
CA GLN A 143 -4.62 -6.47 3.50
C GLN A 143 -5.79 -7.36 3.92
N ALA A 144 -5.71 -8.66 3.65
CA ALA A 144 -6.63 -9.66 4.18
C ALA A 144 -6.56 -9.85 5.70
N ASN A 145 -5.63 -9.17 6.39
CA ASN A 145 -5.33 -9.39 7.80
C ASN A 145 -4.97 -10.86 8.15
N ALA A 146 -4.51 -11.62 7.15
CA ALA A 146 -4.18 -13.03 7.21
C ALA A 146 -2.66 -13.25 7.31
N GLY A 147 -2.01 -12.51 8.21
CA GLY A 147 -0.55 -12.51 8.36
C GLY A 147 0.07 -13.83 8.86
N ARG A 148 -0.76 -14.77 9.32
CA ARG A 148 -0.32 -16.08 9.84
C ARG A 148 0.30 -16.99 8.77
N TYR A 149 -0.12 -16.84 7.51
CA TYR A 149 0.31 -17.74 6.44
C TYR A 149 1.74 -17.42 6.00
N ASN A 150 2.61 -18.42 6.05
CA ASN A 150 3.92 -18.41 5.42
C ASN A 150 3.82 -18.64 3.91
N ASN A 151 4.93 -18.49 3.16
CA ASN A 151 4.90 -18.58 1.69
C ASN A 151 4.39 -19.93 1.15
N VAL A 152 4.69 -21.05 1.83
CA VAL A 152 4.22 -22.38 1.43
C VAL A 152 2.71 -22.47 1.60
N GLU A 153 2.20 -22.03 2.76
CA GLU A 153 0.76 -22.09 3.05
C GLU A 153 -0.03 -21.13 2.15
N ARG A 154 0.52 -19.96 1.79
CA ARG A 154 -0.08 -19.05 0.80
C ARG A 154 -0.27 -19.72 -0.55
N ASN A 155 0.76 -20.42 -1.04
CA ASN A 155 0.68 -21.14 -2.31
C ASN A 155 -0.31 -22.31 -2.24
N MET A 156 -0.36 -23.04 -1.11
CA MET A 156 -1.35 -24.09 -0.89
C MET A 156 -2.78 -23.53 -0.92
N LEU A 157 -3.01 -22.36 -0.32
CA LEU A 157 -4.31 -21.70 -0.31
C LEU A 157 -4.74 -21.26 -1.71
N TYR A 158 -3.84 -20.67 -2.50
CA TYR A 158 -4.13 -20.36 -3.92
C TYR A 158 -4.43 -21.63 -4.73
N GLY A 159 -3.69 -22.72 -4.49
CA GLY A 159 -3.99 -24.02 -5.09
C GLY A 159 -5.36 -24.58 -4.69
N LYS A 160 -5.80 -24.33 -3.44
CA LYS A 160 -7.16 -24.68 -2.97
C LYS A 160 -8.22 -23.89 -3.73
N PHE A 161 -8.10 -22.57 -3.81
CA PHE A 161 -9.04 -21.72 -4.55
C PHE A 161 -9.11 -22.10 -6.03
N ALA A 162 -7.99 -22.46 -6.64
CA ALA A 162 -7.96 -22.94 -8.02
C ALA A 162 -8.71 -24.26 -8.21
N ARG A 163 -8.51 -25.24 -7.31
CA ARG A 163 -9.26 -26.51 -7.36
C ARG A 163 -10.76 -26.34 -7.14
N MET A 164 -11.16 -25.32 -6.39
CA MET A 164 -12.57 -24.96 -6.18
C MET A 164 -13.17 -24.15 -7.35
N GLY A 165 -12.38 -23.80 -8.36
CA GLY A 165 -12.84 -22.98 -9.49
C GLY A 165 -13.05 -21.50 -9.15
N LEU A 166 -12.65 -21.04 -7.96
CA LEU A 166 -12.79 -19.66 -7.52
C LEU A 166 -11.74 -18.74 -8.18
N THR A 167 -10.58 -19.30 -8.51
CA THR A 167 -9.50 -18.58 -9.16
C THR A 167 -8.85 -19.41 -10.26
N SER A 168 -8.23 -18.76 -11.24
CA SER A 168 -7.42 -19.44 -12.26
C SER A 168 -5.97 -18.98 -12.21
N PRO A 169 -4.98 -19.88 -12.12
CA PRO A 169 -3.58 -19.50 -12.17
C PRO A 169 -3.19 -19.03 -13.59
N ALA A 170 -2.17 -18.18 -13.68
CA ALA A 170 -1.58 -17.83 -14.97
C ALA A 170 -1.00 -19.08 -15.67
N LYS A 171 -1.08 -19.12 -17.02
CA LYS A 171 -0.56 -20.25 -17.82
C LYS A 171 0.96 -20.44 -17.73
N ARG A 172 1.70 -19.38 -17.39
CA ARG A 172 3.17 -19.40 -17.29
C ARG A 172 3.57 -19.71 -15.85
N ILE A 173 4.38 -20.75 -15.64
CA ILE A 173 4.74 -21.31 -14.31
C ILE A 173 5.45 -20.30 -13.39
N ASP A 174 6.15 -19.31 -13.96
CA ASP A 174 6.83 -18.24 -13.23
C ASP A 174 5.94 -17.02 -12.93
N ASN A 175 4.69 -17.02 -13.40
CA ASN A 175 3.75 -15.95 -13.18
C ASN A 175 2.81 -16.28 -12.00
N LEU A 176 2.97 -15.55 -10.91
CA LEU A 176 2.15 -15.68 -9.69
C LEU A 176 0.82 -14.93 -9.78
N ASN A 177 0.48 -14.36 -10.93
CA ASN A 177 -0.79 -13.67 -11.14
C ASN A 177 -1.95 -14.68 -11.09
N VAL A 178 -3.06 -14.22 -10.54
CA VAL A 178 -4.26 -15.03 -10.32
C VAL A 178 -5.45 -14.31 -10.93
N PHE A 179 -6.27 -15.02 -11.69
CA PHE A 179 -7.55 -14.51 -12.20
C PHE A 179 -8.68 -14.90 -11.25
N VAL A 180 -9.62 -13.99 -10.99
CA VAL A 180 -10.78 -14.24 -10.12
C VAL A 180 -11.98 -14.63 -10.99
N ASN A 181 -12.53 -15.83 -10.79
CA ASN A 181 -13.53 -16.42 -11.71
C ASN A 181 -14.99 -16.03 -11.39
N PHE A 182 -15.25 -15.38 -10.26
CA PHE A 182 -16.61 -15.13 -9.74
C PHE A 182 -16.95 -13.64 -9.60
N ILE A 183 -16.27 -12.78 -10.37
CA ILE A 183 -16.58 -11.35 -10.44
C ILE A 183 -17.99 -11.16 -11.00
N ASP A 184 -18.76 -10.31 -10.33
CA ASP A 184 -20.12 -9.95 -10.69
C ASP A 184 -20.21 -8.45 -10.96
N GLU A 185 -20.60 -8.11 -12.19
CA GLU A 185 -20.80 -6.73 -12.68
C GLU A 185 -22.27 -6.46 -13.04
N GLU A 186 -23.15 -7.46 -12.94
CA GLU A 186 -24.54 -7.37 -13.39
C GLU A 186 -25.53 -7.05 -12.25
N ASN A 187 -25.22 -7.49 -11.02
CA ASN A 187 -26.12 -7.33 -9.88
C ASN A 187 -25.82 -6.05 -9.07
N GLU A 188 -26.84 -5.55 -8.39
CA GLU A 188 -26.72 -4.36 -7.54
C GLU A 188 -25.75 -4.60 -6.37
N PRO A 189 -24.84 -3.65 -6.07
CA PRO A 189 -23.95 -3.75 -4.93
C PRO A 189 -24.69 -3.68 -3.59
N VAL A 190 -24.23 -4.47 -2.62
CA VAL A 190 -24.64 -4.41 -1.21
C VAL A 190 -23.62 -3.70 -0.33
N ALA A 191 -22.39 -3.53 -0.83
CA ALA A 191 -21.33 -2.78 -0.16
C ALA A 191 -20.40 -2.11 -1.19
N THR A 192 -19.73 -1.05 -0.77
CA THR A 192 -18.75 -0.32 -1.58
C THR A 192 -17.46 -0.13 -0.81
N ILE A 193 -16.35 -0.60 -1.37
CA ILE A 193 -15.01 -0.49 -0.77
C ILE A 193 -14.30 0.74 -1.30
N THR A 194 -13.93 1.66 -0.42
CA THR A 194 -13.25 2.93 -0.77
C THR A 194 -11.81 3.01 -0.26
N ASP A 195 -11.34 1.98 0.45
CA ASP A 195 -10.00 1.89 1.01
C ASP A 195 -9.45 0.46 0.84
N MET A 196 -8.26 0.33 0.24
CA MET A 196 -7.61 -0.98 0.05
C MET A 196 -6.93 -1.51 1.32
N ARG A 197 -6.94 -0.75 2.42
CA ARG A 197 -6.27 -1.12 3.68
C ARG A 197 -7.18 -1.96 4.57
N ASN A 198 -6.63 -3.02 5.17
CA ASN A 198 -7.37 -3.90 6.09
C ASN A 198 -8.69 -4.46 5.51
N LEU A 199 -8.66 -4.87 4.24
CA LEU A 199 -9.78 -5.53 3.56
C LEU A 199 -10.36 -6.71 4.35
N GLY A 200 -9.54 -7.45 5.09
CA GLY A 200 -10.03 -8.55 5.93
C GLY A 200 -10.93 -8.10 7.09
N TYR A 201 -10.69 -6.90 7.65
CA TYR A 201 -11.60 -6.30 8.62
C TYR A 201 -12.84 -5.71 7.96
N GLN A 202 -12.69 -5.06 6.80
CA GLN A 202 -13.85 -4.55 6.05
C GLN A 202 -14.81 -5.68 5.65
N TYR A 203 -14.29 -6.83 5.21
CA TYR A 203 -15.10 -8.02 4.99
C TYR A 203 -15.86 -8.44 6.24
N ALA A 204 -15.16 -8.58 7.38
CA ALA A 204 -15.76 -9.01 8.64
C ALA A 204 -16.83 -8.05 9.17
N GLU A 205 -16.71 -6.76 8.84
CA GLU A 205 -17.75 -5.75 9.11
C GLU A 205 -18.98 -5.96 8.22
N ILE A 206 -18.78 -6.11 6.91
CA ILE A 206 -19.86 -6.34 5.94
C ILE A 206 -20.69 -7.58 6.29
N VAL A 207 -20.03 -8.68 6.65
CA VAL A 207 -20.71 -9.93 7.02
C VAL A 207 -21.09 -10.02 8.50
N GLY A 208 -20.79 -9.01 9.31
CA GLY A 208 -21.15 -8.94 10.72
C GLY A 208 -20.46 -9.95 11.64
N THR A 209 -19.29 -10.49 11.25
CA THR A 209 -18.59 -11.51 12.05
C THR A 209 -17.73 -10.94 13.17
N LYS A 210 -17.30 -9.67 13.06
CA LYS A 210 -16.47 -9.01 14.08
C LYS A 210 -16.89 -7.56 14.26
N LYS A 211 -16.70 -7.06 15.48
CA LYS A 211 -16.81 -5.62 15.75
C LYS A 211 -15.59 -4.90 15.19
N VAL A 212 -15.85 -4.03 14.21
CA VAL A 212 -14.84 -3.18 13.56
C VAL A 212 -15.00 -1.74 14.03
N TYR A 213 -13.88 -1.04 14.13
CA TYR A 213 -13.77 0.37 14.47
C TYR A 213 -13.03 1.09 13.34
N HIS A 214 -13.42 2.33 13.08
CA HIS A 214 -12.72 3.20 12.15
C HIS A 214 -11.84 4.19 12.92
N CYS A 215 -10.61 4.37 12.45
CA CYS A 215 -9.76 5.44 12.96
C CYS A 215 -10.45 6.80 12.71
N PRO A 216 -10.67 7.63 13.73
CA PRO A 216 -11.35 8.92 13.56
C PRO A 216 -10.56 9.90 12.66
N ASP A 217 -9.25 9.67 12.48
CA ASP A 217 -8.39 10.55 11.68
C ASP A 217 -8.29 10.15 10.21
N CYS A 218 -8.30 8.85 9.92
CA CYS A 218 -8.03 8.37 8.56
C CYS A 218 -9.01 7.32 8.04
N GLY A 219 -10.06 7.02 8.79
CA GLY A 219 -11.13 6.09 8.41
C GLY A 219 -10.75 4.61 8.36
N ILE A 220 -9.45 4.25 8.48
CA ILE A 220 -9.00 2.87 8.32
C ILE A 220 -9.72 1.92 9.30
N ALA A 221 -10.26 0.82 8.76
CA ALA A 221 -10.93 -0.24 9.51
C ALA A 221 -9.95 -1.02 10.39
N ARG A 222 -10.31 -1.27 11.65
CA ARG A 222 -9.44 -1.87 12.68
C ARG A 222 -10.25 -2.59 13.75
N ILE A 223 -9.61 -3.50 14.49
CA ILE A 223 -10.18 -4.16 15.67
C ILE A 223 -9.99 -3.39 16.98
N GLN A 224 -9.19 -2.31 16.96
CA GLN A 224 -8.88 -1.47 18.12
C GLN A 224 -9.58 -0.13 17.93
N SER A 225 -10.29 0.33 18.97
CA SER A 225 -10.88 1.65 19.02
C SER A 225 -9.81 2.75 19.10
N GLY A 226 -10.19 3.97 18.70
CA GLY A 226 -9.34 5.15 18.75
C GLY A 226 -8.40 5.32 17.55
N ILE A 227 -7.48 6.28 17.68
CA ILE A 227 -6.58 6.70 16.61
C ILE A 227 -5.61 5.55 16.25
N CYS A 228 -5.32 5.41 14.95
CA CYS A 228 -4.35 4.42 14.47
C CYS A 228 -2.91 4.81 14.80
N ARG A 229 -2.04 3.81 14.90
CA ARG A 229 -0.63 4.02 15.23
C ARG A 229 0.03 5.02 14.29
N ASP A 230 -0.30 4.97 13.01
CA ASP A 230 0.28 5.87 11.99
C ASP A 230 -0.21 7.31 12.17
N CYS A 231 -1.52 7.52 12.41
CA CYS A 231 -2.05 8.85 12.72
C CYS A 231 -1.53 9.39 14.05
N TYR A 232 -1.44 8.54 15.08
CA TYR A 232 -0.84 8.90 16.35
C TYR A 232 0.62 9.35 16.17
N ASN A 233 1.41 8.57 15.41
CA ASN A 233 2.80 8.90 15.13
C ASN A 233 2.93 10.19 14.33
N ARG A 234 2.06 10.45 13.35
CA ARG A 234 2.02 11.72 12.61
C ARG A 234 1.77 12.91 13.53
N ARG A 235 0.75 12.83 14.40
CA ARG A 235 0.48 13.86 15.41
C ARG A 235 1.67 14.09 16.35
N TRP A 236 2.34 13.01 16.76
CA TRP A 236 3.49 13.10 17.66
C TRP A 236 4.71 13.77 17.01
N SER A 237 5.01 13.43 15.75
CA SER A 237 6.08 14.08 14.98
C SER A 237 5.83 15.57 14.74
N GLY A 238 4.58 15.98 14.53
CA GLY A 238 4.20 17.38 14.34
C GLY A 238 4.25 18.24 15.60
N ASN A 239 4.16 17.63 16.79
CA ASN A 239 4.14 18.33 18.08
C ASN A 239 5.50 18.36 18.80
N GLU A 240 6.61 18.19 18.08
CA GLU A 240 7.98 18.09 18.63
C GLU A 240 8.11 17.07 19.79
N GLY A 241 7.23 16.05 19.81
CA GLY A 241 7.25 15.01 20.83
C GLY A 241 6.79 15.44 22.24
N LYS A 242 6.01 16.52 22.38
CA LYS A 242 5.36 16.89 23.66
C LYS A 242 4.57 15.68 24.22
N GLY A 243 4.90 15.26 25.44
CA GLY A 243 4.28 14.11 26.11
C GLY A 243 4.98 12.75 25.93
N GLY A 244 6.19 12.70 25.34
CA GLY A 244 6.96 11.47 25.23
C GLY A 244 7.58 10.97 26.54
N ILE A 245 7.95 9.69 26.58
CA ILE A 245 8.56 9.04 27.75
C ILE A 245 10.07 9.25 27.71
N LYS A 246 10.67 9.80 28.77
CA LYS A 246 12.13 9.92 28.89
C LYS A 246 12.75 8.54 29.12
N LYS A 247 13.73 8.16 28.31
CA LYS A 247 14.47 6.90 28.41
C LYS A 247 15.97 7.13 28.35
N VAL A 248 16.74 6.26 28.99
CA VAL A 248 18.21 6.23 28.91
C VAL A 248 18.63 5.29 27.78
N CYS A 249 19.47 5.75 26.86
CA CYS A 249 19.99 4.92 25.78
C CYS A 249 20.97 3.87 26.32
N MET A 250 20.77 2.60 25.94
CA MET A 250 21.64 1.51 26.41
C MET A 250 23.09 1.55 25.87
N ASP A 251 23.34 2.20 24.72
CA ASP A 251 24.68 2.24 24.13
C ASP A 251 25.46 3.51 24.52
N CYS A 252 24.80 4.67 24.59
CA CYS A 252 25.48 5.95 24.85
C CYS A 252 25.13 6.62 26.19
N GLY A 253 24.23 6.04 26.99
CA GLY A 253 23.80 6.59 28.27
C GLY A 253 22.99 7.90 28.20
N LYS A 254 22.78 8.48 27.01
CA LYS A 254 22.04 9.74 26.87
C LYS A 254 20.54 9.54 27.09
N ILE A 255 19.93 10.50 27.77
CA ILE A 255 18.47 10.58 27.89
C ILE A 255 17.89 11.05 26.57
N PHE A 256 16.85 10.37 26.08
CA PHE A 256 16.10 10.76 24.90
C PHE A 256 14.61 10.62 25.15
N VAL A 257 13.80 11.39 24.41
CA VAL A 257 12.34 11.33 24.46
C VAL A 257 11.88 10.29 23.44
N ALA A 258 11.24 9.23 23.93
CA ALA A 258 10.66 8.19 23.09
C ALA A 258 9.16 8.38 22.93
N ASN A 259 8.63 7.97 21.78
CA ASN A 259 7.20 7.86 21.55
C ASN A 259 6.58 6.91 22.61
N PRO A 260 5.44 7.27 23.26
CA PRO A 260 4.81 6.42 24.25
C PRO A 260 4.47 5.01 23.76
N LEU A 261 4.14 4.84 22.47
CA LEU A 261 3.87 3.53 21.86
C LEU A 261 5.14 2.71 21.58
N ALA A 262 6.33 3.32 21.64
CA ALA A 262 7.61 2.69 21.40
C ALA A 262 8.22 2.13 22.70
N PHE A 263 7.45 1.36 23.47
CA PHE A 263 7.87 0.81 24.77
C PHE A 263 9.19 0.02 24.69
N ASN A 264 9.42 -0.71 23.58
CA ASN A 264 10.61 -1.54 23.38
C ASN A 264 11.84 -0.77 22.85
N GLN A 265 11.73 0.53 22.57
CA GLN A 265 12.87 1.31 22.12
C GLN A 265 13.86 1.52 23.27
N LYS A 266 15.04 0.89 23.18
CA LYS A 266 16.15 0.97 24.15
C LYS A 266 17.28 1.90 23.72
N ARG A 267 17.29 2.33 22.46
CA ARG A 267 18.34 3.14 21.85
C ARG A 267 17.81 4.50 21.43
N CYS A 268 18.62 5.54 21.62
CA CYS A 268 18.33 6.85 21.02
C CYS A 268 18.40 6.74 19.49
N PRO A 269 17.78 7.68 18.74
CA PRO A 269 17.71 7.60 17.27
C PRO A 269 19.07 7.37 16.60
N LYS A 270 20.10 8.10 17.05
CA LYS A 270 21.47 7.98 16.52
C LYS A 270 22.07 6.59 16.71
N CYS A 271 21.97 6.03 17.92
CA CYS A 271 22.50 4.69 18.22
C CYS A 271 21.67 3.59 17.57
N GLY A 272 20.35 3.78 17.48
CA GLY A 272 19.44 2.88 16.77
C GLY A 272 19.79 2.75 15.28
N ASP A 273 20.00 3.89 14.61
CA ASP A 273 20.38 3.92 13.18
C ASP A 273 21.74 3.27 12.92
N ALA A 274 22.72 3.52 13.79
CA ALA A 274 24.02 2.87 13.70
C ALA A 274 23.90 1.35 13.80
N HIS A 275 23.17 0.87 14.81
CA HIS A 275 22.91 -0.55 15.02
C HIS A 275 22.16 -1.19 13.84
N LEU A 276 21.13 -0.54 13.28
CA LEU A 276 20.42 -1.07 12.10
C LEU A 276 21.35 -1.17 10.89
N LYS A 277 22.18 -0.16 10.63
CA LYS A 277 23.15 -0.19 9.52
C LYS A 277 24.14 -1.34 9.66
N GLU A 278 24.63 -1.59 10.87
CA GLU A 278 25.53 -2.70 11.17
C GLU A 278 24.84 -4.05 10.98
N TYR A 279 23.64 -4.24 11.56
CA TYR A 279 22.83 -5.45 11.38
C TYR A 279 22.60 -5.79 9.90
N TYR A 280 22.25 -4.81 9.07
CA TYR A 280 22.06 -5.05 7.63
C TYR A 280 23.36 -5.36 6.90
N ARG A 281 24.48 -4.73 7.26
CA ARG A 281 25.81 -5.05 6.72
C ARG A 281 26.19 -6.49 7.04
N ASP A 282 25.98 -6.94 8.27
CA ASP A 282 26.29 -8.31 8.68
C ASP A 282 25.39 -9.32 7.98
N ARG A 283 24.09 -9.04 7.87
CA ARG A 283 23.16 -9.89 7.12
C ARG A 283 23.54 -10.01 5.64
N ALA A 284 24.03 -8.93 5.03
CA ALA A 284 24.54 -8.94 3.66
C ALA A 284 25.84 -9.75 3.53
N ARG A 285 26.77 -9.63 4.50
CA ARG A 285 27.99 -10.46 4.57
C ARG A 285 27.66 -11.94 4.69
N MET A 286 26.75 -12.31 5.59
CA MET A 286 26.31 -13.71 5.77
C MET A 286 25.72 -14.29 4.48
N LYS A 287 24.89 -13.52 3.76
CA LYS A 287 24.34 -13.95 2.45
C LYS A 287 25.43 -14.15 1.39
N ARG A 288 26.46 -13.30 1.36
CA ARG A 288 27.58 -13.44 0.41
C ARG A 288 28.44 -14.65 0.73
N ASN A 289 28.76 -14.88 2.00
CA ASN A 289 29.56 -16.03 2.42
C ASN A 289 28.83 -17.35 2.12
N ARG A 290 27.52 -17.41 2.37
CA ARG A 290 26.70 -18.59 2.06
C ARG A 290 26.59 -18.92 0.56
N LYS A 291 26.79 -17.94 -0.32
CA LYS A 291 26.87 -18.13 -1.78
C LYS A 291 28.26 -18.57 -2.28
N LYS A 292 29.31 -18.39 -1.48
CA LYS A 292 30.68 -18.83 -1.81
C LYS A 292 30.97 -20.27 -1.34
N SER A 293 30.11 -20.81 -0.49
CA SER A 293 30.23 -22.16 0.09
C SER A 293 29.37 -23.20 -0.61
N ILE A 294 28.80 -22.85 -1.77
CA ILE A 294 28.07 -23.71 -2.72
C ILE A 294 28.81 -23.58 -4.04
#